data_AF-A0A2S7JRC9-F1
#
_entry.id   AF-A0A2S7JRC9-F1
#
_cell.length_a   1.000
_cell.length_b   1.000
_cell.length_c   1.000
_cell.angle_alpha   90.00
_cell.angle_beta   90.00
_cell.angle_gamma   90.00
#
_symmetry.space_group_name_H-M   'P 1'
#
loop_
_entity.id
_entity.type
_entity.pdbx_description
1 polymer ?
#
loop_
_entity_poly.entity_id
_entity_poly.type
_entity_poly.pdbx_seq_one_letter_code
_entity_poly.pdbx_strand_id
1 'polypeptide(L)'
;MRIHEAVIRSDGKDAYTGEALDWSLLSTWDNDKAKEQGSRYKSEFALLPSVDHVSERRGPTDFTICSWRTNDAKNDLSVEDFIHLCEKVIKHMR
;
A
#
# COMPACT_ATOMS: atom_id res chain seq x y z
N MET A 1 6.54 -0.12 -19.77
CA MET A 1 6.34 1.02 -18.84
C MET A 1 6.06 0.42 -17.47
N ARG A 2 7.00 0.52 -16.52
CA ARG A 2 7.05 -0.35 -15.32
C ARG A 2 5.85 -0.23 -14.37
N ILE A 3 5.28 0.96 -14.21
CA ILE A 3 4.06 1.14 -13.40
C ILE A 3 2.84 0.47 -14.06
N HIS A 4 2.70 0.57 -15.39
CA HIS A 4 1.60 -0.10 -16.09
C HIS A 4 1.70 -1.62 -16.02
N GLU A 5 2.92 -2.15 -16.11
CA GLU A 5 3.19 -3.58 -15.88
C GLU A 5 2.81 -4.00 -14.46
N ALA A 6 3.10 -3.17 -13.44
CA ALA A 6 2.67 -3.41 -12.06
C ALA A 6 1.13 -3.40 -11.91
N VAL A 7 0.44 -2.48 -12.57
CA VAL A 7 -1.03 -2.43 -12.60
C VAL A 7 -1.61 -3.70 -13.21
N ILE A 8 -1.11 -4.14 -14.37
CA ILE A 8 -1.56 -5.40 -15.00
C ILE A 8 -1.30 -6.59 -14.08
N ARG A 9 -0.09 -6.68 -13.51
CA ARG A 9 0.30 -7.80 -12.63
C ARG A 9 -0.50 -7.84 -11.32
N SER A 10 -0.98 -6.69 -10.85
CA SER A 10 -1.76 -6.64 -9.61
C SER A 10 -3.07 -7.41 -9.68
N ASP A 11 -3.65 -7.59 -10.87
CA ASP A 11 -4.98 -8.18 -11.04
C ASP A 11 -6.04 -7.56 -10.09
N GLY A 12 -5.88 -6.26 -9.83
CA GLY A 12 -6.74 -5.50 -8.92
C GLY A 12 -6.61 -5.84 -7.44
N LYS A 13 -5.53 -6.51 -7.02
CA LYS A 13 -5.30 -6.94 -5.62
C LYS A 13 -4.07 -6.29 -5.00
N ASP A 14 -4.10 -6.20 -3.68
CA ASP A 14 -2.97 -5.81 -2.85
C ASP A 14 -1.86 -6.88 -2.95
N ALA A 15 -0.66 -6.47 -3.36
CA ALA A 15 0.45 -7.40 -3.56
C ALA A 15 0.94 -8.11 -2.28
N TYR A 16 0.67 -7.56 -1.09
CA TYR A 16 1.12 -8.11 0.19
C TYR A 16 0.02 -8.87 0.92
N THR A 17 -1.22 -8.38 0.85
CA THR A 17 -2.34 -8.98 1.59
C THR A 17 -3.26 -9.84 0.72
N GLY A 18 -3.25 -9.65 -0.60
CA GLY A 18 -4.15 -10.31 -1.55
C GLY A 18 -5.58 -9.76 -1.53
N GLU A 19 -5.88 -8.73 -0.73
CA GLU A 19 -7.19 -8.08 -0.69
C GLU A 19 -7.50 -7.39 -2.02
N ALA A 20 -8.79 -7.39 -2.42
CA ALA A 20 -9.22 -6.62 -3.58
C ALA A 20 -9.08 -5.12 -3.29
N LEU A 21 -8.48 -4.40 -4.23
CA LEU A 21 -8.33 -2.95 -4.16
C LEU A 21 -9.59 -2.24 -4.67
N ASP A 22 -9.85 -1.06 -4.13
CA ASP A 22 -10.96 -0.23 -4.57
C ASP A 22 -10.49 0.84 -5.57
N TRP A 23 -10.52 0.47 -6.85
CA TRP A 23 -10.14 1.35 -7.95
C TRP A 23 -11.08 2.54 -8.14
N SER A 24 -12.29 2.51 -7.55
CA SER A 24 -13.22 3.64 -7.61
C SER A 24 -12.75 4.84 -6.79
N LEU A 25 -11.79 4.63 -5.87
CA LEU A 25 -11.19 5.68 -5.05
C LEU A 25 -10.14 6.52 -5.79
N LEU A 26 -9.73 6.11 -6.99
CA LEU A 26 -8.76 6.88 -7.77
C LEU A 26 -9.31 8.29 -8.07
N SER A 27 -8.46 9.29 -7.81
CA SER A 27 -8.79 10.71 -8.03
C SER A 27 -9.98 11.24 -7.19
N THR A 28 -10.37 10.56 -6.10
CA THR A 28 -11.45 11.02 -5.20
C THR A 28 -10.95 11.65 -3.89
N TRP A 29 -9.63 11.69 -3.67
CA TRP A 29 -9.03 12.35 -2.51
C TRP A 29 -9.26 13.87 -2.53
N ASP A 30 -9.75 14.39 -1.41
CA ASP A 30 -10.05 15.80 -1.19
C ASP A 30 -9.21 16.36 -0.03
N ASN A 31 -8.34 17.31 -0.36
CA ASN A 31 -7.41 17.91 0.60
C ASN A 31 -8.10 18.76 1.67
N ASP A 32 -9.27 19.36 1.37
CA ASP A 32 -9.97 20.19 2.34
C ASP A 32 -10.68 19.31 3.36
N LYS A 33 -11.33 18.22 2.91
CA LYS A 33 -11.84 17.17 3.82
C LYS A 33 -10.74 16.55 4.67
N ALA A 34 -9.55 16.32 4.09
CA ALA A 34 -8.41 15.79 4.82
C ALA A 34 -7.93 16.73 5.94
N LYS A 35 -7.93 18.06 5.73
CA LYS A 35 -7.59 19.04 6.78
C LYS A 35 -8.63 19.06 7.91
N GLU A 36 -9.91 18.91 7.58
CA GLU A 36 -11.00 18.96 8.56
C GLU A 36 -11.12 17.67 9.39
N GLN A 37 -10.96 16.51 8.75
CA GLN A 37 -11.29 15.20 9.34
C GLN A 37 -10.05 14.33 9.64
N GLY A 38 -8.89 14.67 9.09
CA GLY A 38 -7.60 14.04 9.38
C GLY A 38 -7.59 12.52 9.14
N SER A 39 -7.17 11.77 10.16
CA SER A 39 -6.99 10.31 10.09
C SER A 39 -8.29 9.55 9.81
N ARG A 40 -9.44 10.08 10.24
CA ARG A 40 -10.74 9.46 9.96
C ARG A 40 -11.02 9.44 8.47
N TYR A 41 -10.83 10.57 7.79
CA TYR A 41 -11.00 10.64 6.34
C TYR A 41 -9.95 9.79 5.61
N LYS A 42 -8.69 9.81 6.04
CA LYS A 42 -7.64 8.93 5.47
C LYS A 42 -8.03 7.44 5.55
N SER A 43 -8.68 7.02 6.63
CA SER A 43 -9.08 5.61 6.81
C SER A 43 -10.10 5.11 5.79
N GLU A 44 -10.92 6.00 5.22
CA GLU A 44 -11.87 5.66 4.14
C GLU A 44 -11.16 5.25 2.84
N PHE A 45 -9.88 5.63 2.69
CA PHE A 45 -9.04 5.30 1.55
C PHE A 45 -8.13 4.11 1.81
N ALA A 46 -8.43 3.27 2.81
CA ALA A 46 -7.59 2.15 3.18
C ALA A 46 -7.24 1.24 1.99
N LEU A 47 -8.21 0.99 1.09
CA LEU A 47 -8.08 0.13 -0.10
C LEU A 47 -7.75 0.89 -1.40
N LEU A 48 -7.39 2.18 -1.33
CA LEU A 48 -6.97 2.96 -2.50
C LEU A 48 -5.73 2.31 -3.13
N PRO A 49 -5.75 1.96 -4.44
CA PRO A 49 -4.57 1.50 -5.14
C PRO A 49 -3.43 2.50 -5.05
N SER A 50 -2.29 2.04 -4.55
CA SER A 50 -1.07 2.80 -4.32
C SER A 50 0.12 2.08 -4.92
N VAL A 51 1.11 2.85 -5.37
CA VAL A 51 2.36 2.31 -5.91
C VAL A 51 3.39 2.20 -4.78
N ASP A 52 3.97 1.01 -4.59
CA ASP A 52 5.14 0.80 -3.72
C ASP A 52 6.39 0.47 -4.54
N HIS A 53 7.56 0.84 -4.00
CA HIS A 53 8.87 0.53 -4.55
C HIS A 53 9.41 -0.75 -3.92
N VAL A 54 9.66 -1.77 -4.75
CA VAL A 54 10.14 -3.08 -4.29
C VAL A 54 11.68 -3.18 -4.36
N SER A 55 12.35 -2.23 -5.02
CA SER A 55 13.80 -2.34 -5.27
C SER A 55 14.67 -2.01 -4.06
N GLU A 56 15.70 -2.83 -3.84
CA GLU A 56 16.89 -2.41 -3.10
C GLU A 56 17.46 -1.12 -3.69
N ARG A 57 17.99 -0.25 -2.82
CA ARG A 57 18.40 1.15 -3.11
C ARG A 57 19.41 1.34 -4.27
N ARG A 58 19.85 0.28 -4.97
CA ARG A 58 20.84 0.31 -6.07
C ARG A 58 20.51 -0.58 -7.29
N GLY A 59 19.27 -1.07 -7.43
CA GLY A 59 18.82 -1.86 -8.59
C GLY A 59 17.89 -1.11 -9.56
N PRO A 60 17.47 -1.73 -10.69
CA PRO A 60 16.38 -1.21 -11.51
C PRO A 60 15.13 -1.04 -10.65
N THR A 61 14.51 0.13 -10.68
CA THR A 61 13.28 0.38 -9.91
C THR A 61 12.18 -0.54 -10.40
N ASP A 62 11.72 -1.42 -9.52
CA ASP A 62 10.53 -2.25 -9.72
C ASP A 62 9.43 -1.79 -8.79
N PHE A 63 8.20 -1.87 -9.27
CA PHE A 63 7.02 -1.33 -8.61
C PHE A 63 6.02 -2.43 -8.38
N THR A 64 5.25 -2.34 -7.31
CA THR A 64 4.04 -3.16 -7.12
C THR A 64 2.85 -2.28 -6.75
N ILE A 65 1.65 -2.80 -6.93
CA ILE A 65 0.43 -2.13 -6.47
C ILE A 65 -0.02 -2.76 -5.16
N CYS A 66 -0.30 -1.93 -4.17
CA CYS A 66 -0.85 -2.33 -2.89
C CYS A 66 -1.89 -1.31 -2.43
N SER A 67 -2.59 -1.61 -1.35
CA SER A 67 -3.52 -0.67 -0.74
C SER A 67 -2.76 0.44 -0.01
N TRP A 68 -3.34 1.64 0.07
CA TRP A 68 -2.71 2.76 0.77
C TRP A 68 -2.43 2.42 2.23
N ARG A 69 -3.35 1.71 2.89
CA ARG A 69 -3.14 1.23 4.26
C ARG A 69 -1.88 0.36 4.38
N THR A 70 -1.73 -0.62 3.49
CA THR A 70 -0.57 -1.52 3.51
C THR A 70 0.72 -0.76 3.22
N ASN A 71 0.71 0.16 2.25
CA ASN A 71 1.86 0.99 1.91
C ASN A 71 2.31 1.87 3.10
N ASP A 72 1.35 2.51 3.77
CA ASP A 72 1.60 3.38 4.94
C ASP A 72 2.15 2.57 6.13
N ALA A 73 1.66 1.34 6.31
CA ALA A 73 2.12 0.43 7.36
C ALA A 73 3.51 -0.17 7.08
N LYS A 74 3.78 -0.54 5.82
CA LYS A 74 5.11 -1.01 5.39
C LYS A 74 6.15 0.10 5.50
N ASN A 75 5.79 1.32 5.09
CA ASN A 75 6.68 2.48 5.14
C ASN A 75 8.04 2.17 4.46
N ASP A 76 9.14 2.63 5.02
CA ASP A 76 10.50 2.41 4.53
C ASP A 76 11.06 0.99 4.76
N LEU A 77 10.26 0.06 5.30
CA LEU A 77 10.71 -1.31 5.55
C LEU A 77 10.89 -2.07 4.23
N SER A 78 11.88 -2.97 4.22
CA SER A 78 11.94 -4.04 3.23
C SER A 78 10.74 -4.98 3.39
N VAL A 79 10.47 -5.81 2.39
CA VAL A 79 9.37 -6.79 2.48
C VAL A 79 9.67 -7.79 3.61
N GLU A 80 10.92 -8.21 3.73
CA GLU A 80 11.39 -9.11 4.78
C GLU A 80 11.21 -8.50 6.18
N ASP A 81 11.63 -7.24 6.38
CA ASP A 81 11.48 -6.55 7.66
C ASP A 81 10.01 -6.31 8.02
N PHE A 82 9.17 -6.01 7.02
CA PHE A 82 7.72 -5.84 7.22
C PHE A 82 7.06 -7.14 7.67
N ILE A 83 7.34 -8.26 7.01
CA ILE A 83 6.84 -9.58 7.42
C ILE A 83 7.31 -9.91 8.84
N HIS A 84 8.60 -9.71 9.13
CA HIS A 84 9.15 -9.99 10.45
C HIS A 84 8.52 -9.12 11.56
N LEU A 85 8.17 -7.87 11.26
CA LEU A 85 7.42 -7.01 12.16
C LEU A 85 6.00 -7.56 12.40
N CYS A 86 5.29 -7.97 11.33
CA CYS A 86 3.96 -8.57 11.45
C CYS A 86 3.98 -9.84 12.33
N GLU A 87 4.99 -10.71 12.16
CA GLU A 87 5.18 -11.91 13.00
C GLU A 87 5.36 -11.56 14.48
N LYS A 88 6.18 -10.55 14.80
CA LYS A 88 6.39 -10.06 16.17
C LYS A 88 5.09 -9.56 16.79
N VAL A 89 4.31 -8.78 16.04
CA VAL A 89 3.00 -8.28 16.50
C VAL A 89 2.05 -9.44 16.78
N ILE A 90 1.94 -10.39 15.85
CA ILE A 90 1.07 -11.57 16.01
C ILE A 90 1.48 -12.35 17.26
N LYS A 91 2.77 -12.66 17.43
CA LYS A 91 3.26 -13.42 18.59
C LYS A 91 2.99 -12.75 19.94
N HIS A 92 2.93 -11.41 19.98
CA HIS A 92 2.66 -10.68 21.21
C HIS A 92 1.16 -10.52 21.50
N MET A 93 0.34 -10.42 20.45
CA MET A 93 -1.08 -10.05 20.55
C MET A 93 -2.05 -11.23 20.35
N ARG A 94 -1.58 -12.39 19.88
CA ARG A 94 -2.36 -13.62 19.71
C ARG A 94 -1.71 -14.77 20.47
#